data_AF-A0A971G8N7-F1
#
_entry.id   AF-A0A971G8N7-F1
#
_cell.length_a   1.000
_cell.length_b   1.000
_cell.length_c   1.000
_cell.angle_alpha   90.00
_cell.angle_beta   90.00
_cell.angle_gamma   90.00
#
_symmetry.space_group_name_H-M   'P 1'
#
loop_
_entity.id
_entity.type
_entity.pdbx_description
1 polymer ?
#
loop_
_entity_poly.entity_id
_entity_poly.type
_entity_poly.pdbx_seq_one_letter_code
_entity_poly.pdbx_strand_id
1 'polypeptide(L)'
;MDLDAYRDIAPYRGQDFLEAIQRVKSNPEGITSFLRSVVSVDTEEQRQNLKRKLAQVLSLLDEVTDYDQFQRRITAGLFLQMIVENSISGFSYSGIENLDSSTAYLYMSNHRDIVLDCALIDLALDGGGQMLCEMAIGDNLLKTEFATDLFKLNGGVTVKRSLPMREKYLESLRLSSYL
;
A
#
# COMPACT_ATOMS: atom_id res chain seq x y z
N MET A 1 9.38 21.34 2.69
CA MET A 1 10.38 20.25 2.65
C MET A 1 10.74 20.00 1.20
N ASP A 2 12.01 19.82 0.87
CA ASP A 2 12.41 19.34 -0.45
C ASP A 2 12.18 17.83 -0.51
N LEU A 3 11.11 17.41 -1.19
CA LEU A 3 10.72 16.00 -1.27
C LEU A 3 11.61 15.20 -2.23
N ASP A 4 12.29 15.86 -3.17
CA ASP A 4 13.20 15.21 -4.10
C ASP A 4 14.40 14.60 -3.37
N ALA A 5 14.83 15.23 -2.27
CA ALA A 5 15.85 14.72 -1.38
C ALA A 5 15.46 13.40 -0.68
N TYR A 6 14.19 12.96 -0.77
CA TYR A 6 13.69 11.72 -0.17
C TYR A 6 13.10 10.75 -1.20
N ARG A 7 13.23 11.03 -2.50
CA ARG A 7 12.60 10.26 -3.59
C ARG A 7 12.85 8.74 -3.54
N ASP A 8 14.02 8.31 -3.04
CA ASP A 8 14.36 6.89 -2.91
C ASP A 8 13.62 6.19 -1.76
N ILE A 9 13.26 6.91 -0.68
CA ILE A 9 12.52 6.36 0.46
C ILE A 9 11.04 6.68 0.42
N ALA A 10 10.63 7.83 -0.13
CA ALA A 10 9.26 8.31 -0.10
C ALA A 10 8.38 7.58 -1.15
N PRO A 11 7.05 7.64 -1.01
CA PRO A 11 6.11 7.10 -2.00
C PRO A 11 6.33 7.69 -3.39
N TYR A 12 5.89 6.98 -4.42
CA TYR A 12 5.95 7.52 -5.78
C TYR A 12 4.99 8.70 -5.96
N ARG A 13 5.46 9.73 -6.64
CA ARG A 13 4.71 10.95 -6.95
C ARG A 13 4.99 11.39 -8.39
N GLY A 14 4.02 12.06 -9.02
CA GLY A 14 4.17 12.61 -10.36
C GLY A 14 4.60 11.56 -11.38
N GLN A 15 5.71 11.83 -12.10
CA GLN A 15 6.18 10.96 -13.17
C GLN A 15 6.57 9.56 -12.70
N ASP A 16 7.18 9.41 -11.52
CA ASP A 16 7.54 8.10 -10.96
C ASP A 16 6.33 7.21 -10.76
N PHE A 17 5.22 7.81 -10.31
CA PHE A 17 3.98 7.10 -10.09
C PHE A 17 3.43 6.57 -11.42
N LEU A 18 3.36 7.43 -12.44
CA LEU A 18 2.86 7.04 -13.77
C LEU A 18 3.72 5.95 -14.42
N GLU A 19 5.04 6.03 -14.28
CA GLU A 19 5.95 5.00 -14.79
C GLU A 19 5.80 3.67 -14.04
N ALA A 20 5.65 3.71 -12.71
CA ALA A 20 5.40 2.53 -11.91
C ALA A 20 4.07 1.85 -12.27
N ILE A 21 3.01 2.62 -12.53
CA ILE A 21 1.74 2.08 -13.03
C ILE A 21 1.95 1.30 -14.33
N GLN A 22 2.73 1.82 -15.29
CA GLN A 22 3.01 1.10 -16.53
C GLN A 22 3.81 -0.18 -16.30
N ARG A 23 4.79 -0.18 -15.39
CA ARG A 23 5.54 -1.38 -15.00
C ARG A 23 4.66 -2.44 -14.33
N VAL A 24 3.75 -2.03 -13.45
CA VAL A 24 2.79 -2.94 -12.81
C VAL A 24 1.84 -3.53 -13.85
N LYS A 25 1.31 -2.71 -14.76
CA LYS A 25 0.41 -3.16 -15.83
C LYS A 25 1.07 -4.11 -16.82
N SER A 26 2.36 -3.92 -17.12
CA SER A 26 3.11 -4.82 -18.00
C SER A 26 3.42 -6.18 -17.36
N ASN A 27 3.13 -6.35 -16.05
CA ASN A 27 3.25 -7.60 -15.32
C ASN A 27 1.89 -8.11 -14.78
N PRO A 28 0.98 -8.56 -15.66
CA PRO A 28 -0.33 -9.08 -15.24
C PRO A 28 -0.23 -10.38 -14.42
N GLU A 29 0.86 -11.14 -14.57
CA GLU A 29 1.12 -12.33 -13.76
C GLU A 29 1.36 -11.98 -12.30
N GLY A 30 2.09 -10.89 -12.02
CA GLY A 30 2.28 -10.35 -10.68
C GLY A 30 0.96 -9.99 -10.01
N ILE A 31 0.09 -9.26 -10.70
CA ILE A 31 -1.25 -8.89 -10.21
C ILE A 31 -2.09 -10.13 -9.97
N THR A 32 -2.07 -11.08 -10.90
CA THR A 32 -2.81 -12.35 -10.79
C THR A 32 -2.34 -13.17 -9.59
N SER A 33 -1.03 -13.26 -9.37
CA SER A 33 -0.43 -13.95 -8.23
C SER A 33 -0.87 -13.32 -6.91
N PHE A 34 -0.88 -11.99 -6.83
CA PHE A 34 -1.35 -11.27 -5.66
C PHE A 34 -2.85 -11.49 -5.42
N LEU A 35 -3.71 -11.41 -6.45
CA LEU A 35 -5.14 -11.69 -6.30
C LEU A 35 -5.39 -13.12 -5.79
N ARG A 36 -4.63 -14.10 -6.27
CA ARG A 36 -4.75 -15.51 -5.82
C ARG A 36 -4.37 -15.73 -4.36
N SER A 37 -3.63 -14.82 -3.72
CA SER A 37 -3.32 -14.95 -2.29
C SER A 37 -4.52 -14.62 -1.39
N VAL A 38 -5.52 -13.90 -1.92
CA VAL A 38 -6.69 -13.42 -1.18
C VAL A 38 -8.02 -14.00 -1.67
N VAL A 39 -8.06 -14.66 -2.83
CA VAL A 39 -9.27 -15.33 -3.34
C VAL A 39 -9.04 -16.81 -3.67
N SER A 40 -10.05 -17.65 -3.41
CA SER A 40 -10.05 -19.06 -3.83
C SER A 40 -10.22 -19.21 -5.35
N VAL A 41 -9.64 -20.27 -5.92
CA VAL A 41 -9.60 -20.52 -7.38
C VAL A 41 -9.86 -21.99 -7.76
N ASP A 42 -10.50 -22.72 -6.87
CA ASP A 42 -10.72 -24.17 -6.99
C ASP A 42 -11.78 -24.50 -8.05
N THR A 43 -12.80 -23.65 -8.20
CA THR A 43 -13.90 -23.83 -9.16
C THR A 43 -13.73 -23.02 -10.44
N GLU A 44 -14.42 -23.42 -11.52
CA GLU A 44 -14.39 -22.67 -12.78
C GLU A 44 -15.02 -21.27 -12.63
N GLU A 45 -16.08 -21.16 -11.84
CA GLU A 45 -16.71 -19.88 -11.52
C GLU A 45 -15.72 -18.93 -10.80
N GLN A 46 -14.97 -19.44 -9.83
CA GLN A 46 -13.93 -18.68 -9.13
C GLN A 46 -12.82 -18.24 -10.08
N ARG A 47 -12.38 -19.10 -11.01
CA ARG A 47 -11.40 -18.73 -12.05
C ARG A 47 -11.92 -17.65 -12.99
N GLN A 48 -13.20 -17.67 -13.34
CA GLN A 48 -13.82 -16.61 -14.14
C GLN A 48 -13.92 -15.30 -13.34
N ASN A 49 -14.27 -15.38 -12.05
CA ASN A 49 -14.31 -14.21 -11.18
C ASN A 49 -12.92 -13.57 -11.05
N LEU A 50 -11.86 -14.38 -10.89
CA LEU A 50 -10.47 -13.89 -10.88
C LEU A 50 -10.13 -13.11 -12.15
N LYS A 51 -10.52 -13.61 -13.33
CA LYS A 51 -10.30 -12.89 -14.61
C LYS A 51 -11.02 -11.55 -14.65
N ARG A 52 -12.26 -11.48 -14.14
CA ARG A 52 -13.02 -10.22 -14.04
C ARG A 52 -12.35 -9.24 -13.07
N LYS A 53 -11.91 -9.70 -11.90
CA LYS A 53 -11.19 -8.89 -10.92
C LYS A 53 -9.85 -8.38 -11.48
N LEU A 54 -9.10 -9.21 -12.21
CA LEU A 54 -7.89 -8.77 -12.89
C LEU A 54 -8.19 -7.65 -13.90
N ALA A 55 -9.21 -7.81 -14.74
CA ALA A 55 -9.62 -6.77 -15.69
C ALA A 55 -10.05 -5.48 -14.98
N GLN A 56 -10.77 -5.59 -13.85
CA GLN A 56 -11.14 -4.46 -13.02
C GLN A 56 -9.91 -3.74 -12.44
N VAL A 57 -8.94 -4.48 -11.89
CA VAL A 57 -7.68 -3.89 -11.38
C VAL A 57 -6.94 -3.15 -12.50
N LEU A 58 -6.80 -3.76 -13.67
CA LEU A 58 -6.13 -3.14 -14.81
C LEU A 58 -6.84 -1.84 -15.25
N SER A 59 -8.17 -1.83 -15.26
CA SER A 59 -8.96 -0.63 -15.54
C SER A 59 -8.77 0.46 -14.48
N LEU A 60 -8.75 0.09 -13.20
CA LEU A 60 -8.53 1.06 -12.12
C LEU A 60 -7.11 1.64 -12.17
N LEU A 61 -6.12 0.83 -12.53
CA LEU A 61 -4.74 1.29 -12.73
C LEU A 61 -4.63 2.34 -13.84
N ASP A 62 -5.54 2.34 -14.82
CA ASP A 62 -5.59 3.39 -15.87
C ASP A 62 -6.17 4.72 -15.37
N GLU A 63 -6.92 4.72 -14.28
CA GLU A 63 -7.62 5.89 -13.77
C GLU A 63 -6.87 6.63 -12.66
N VAL A 64 -6.05 5.91 -11.89
CA VAL A 64 -5.33 6.48 -10.74
C VAL A 64 -4.12 7.29 -11.19
N THR A 65 -3.95 8.48 -10.60
CA THR A 65 -2.85 9.41 -10.95
C THR A 65 -1.90 9.70 -9.79
N ASP A 66 -2.25 9.28 -8.59
CA ASP A 66 -1.47 9.47 -7.37
C ASP A 66 -1.75 8.33 -6.37
N TYR A 67 -0.93 8.28 -5.31
CA TYR A 67 -1.02 7.21 -4.33
C TYR A 67 -2.28 7.27 -3.46
N ASP A 68 -2.90 8.44 -3.23
CA ASP A 68 -4.17 8.52 -2.47
C ASP A 68 -5.29 7.84 -3.28
N GLN A 69 -5.38 8.14 -4.57
CA GLN A 69 -6.32 7.48 -5.46
C GLN A 69 -6.05 5.98 -5.58
N PHE A 70 -4.77 5.58 -5.65
CA PHE A 70 -4.39 4.16 -5.62
C PHE A 70 -4.88 3.48 -4.34
N GLN A 71 -4.58 4.07 -3.17
CA GLN A 71 -4.98 3.52 -1.88
C GLN A 71 -6.50 3.43 -1.78
N ARG A 72 -7.26 4.47 -2.12
CA ARG A 72 -8.73 4.47 -2.01
C ARG A 72 -9.40 3.53 -3.00
N ARG A 73 -9.03 3.59 -4.27
CA ARG A 73 -9.75 2.85 -5.32
C ARG A 73 -9.31 1.39 -5.41
N ILE A 74 -8.03 1.11 -5.22
CA ILE A 74 -7.45 -0.21 -5.43
C ILE A 74 -7.24 -0.91 -4.10
N THR A 75 -6.54 -0.30 -3.15
CA THR A 75 -6.23 -0.96 -1.88
C THR A 75 -7.47 -1.08 -1.00
N ALA A 76 -8.02 0.02 -0.47
CA ALA A 76 -9.19 0.04 0.38
C ALA A 76 -10.46 -0.40 -0.35
N GLY A 77 -10.69 0.11 -1.56
CA GLY A 77 -11.91 -0.11 -2.34
C GLY A 77 -12.05 -1.49 -2.97
N LEU A 78 -10.95 -2.23 -3.16
CA LEU A 78 -10.98 -3.56 -3.77
C LEU A 78 -10.26 -4.61 -2.93
N PHE A 79 -8.96 -4.44 -2.68
CA PHE A 79 -8.16 -5.47 -2.00
C PHE A 79 -8.57 -5.73 -0.57
N LEU A 80 -8.77 -4.68 0.23
CA LEU A 80 -9.18 -4.82 1.63
C LEU A 80 -10.60 -5.33 1.75
N GLN A 81 -11.52 -4.91 0.88
CA GLN A 81 -12.86 -5.49 0.82
C GLN A 81 -12.79 -7.01 0.61
N MET A 82 -11.95 -7.48 -0.33
CA MET A 82 -11.76 -8.92 -0.53
C MET A 82 -11.20 -9.62 0.71
N ILE A 83 -10.20 -9.05 1.37
CA ILE A 83 -9.62 -9.65 2.58
C ILE A 83 -10.67 -9.75 3.68
N VAL A 84 -11.43 -8.66 3.91
CA VAL A 84 -12.48 -8.62 4.93
C VAL A 84 -13.54 -9.69 4.64
N GLU A 85 -14.05 -9.74 3.41
CA GLU A 85 -15.08 -10.70 3.01
C GLU A 85 -14.66 -12.16 3.13
N ASN A 86 -13.39 -12.47 2.85
CA ASN A 86 -12.92 -13.86 2.75
C ASN A 86 -12.22 -14.38 4.01
N SER A 87 -11.71 -13.50 4.89
CA SER A 87 -10.83 -13.92 5.99
C SER A 87 -11.15 -13.30 7.36
N ILE A 88 -12.04 -12.31 7.44
CA ILE A 88 -12.33 -11.59 8.68
C ILE A 88 -13.79 -11.84 9.10
N SER A 89 -13.99 -12.41 10.29
CA SER A 89 -15.35 -12.65 10.81
C SER A 89 -16.06 -11.38 11.29
N GLY A 90 -15.31 -10.35 11.64
CA GLY A 90 -15.83 -9.05 12.03
C GLY A 90 -14.70 -8.03 12.14
N PHE A 91 -14.95 -6.82 11.61
CA PHE A 91 -14.03 -5.69 11.68
C PHE A 91 -14.73 -4.51 12.35
N SER A 92 -14.08 -3.89 13.33
CA SER A 92 -14.61 -2.72 14.06
C SER A 92 -13.47 -1.82 14.48
N TYR A 93 -13.72 -0.52 14.48
CA TYR A 93 -12.80 0.50 14.98
C TYR A 93 -13.56 1.56 15.76
N SER A 94 -12.84 2.33 16.58
CA SER A 94 -13.39 3.41 17.41
C SER A 94 -12.34 4.50 17.60
N GLY A 95 -12.76 5.71 17.94
CA GLY A 95 -11.83 6.82 18.22
C GLY A 95 -11.47 7.66 16.99
N ILE A 96 -12.02 7.33 15.82
CA ILE A 96 -11.81 8.06 14.56
C ILE A 96 -12.33 9.50 14.65
N GLU A 97 -13.37 9.71 15.46
CA GLU A 97 -14.00 10.99 15.73
C GLU A 97 -13.08 11.96 16.49
N ASN A 98 -11.98 11.46 17.06
CA ASN A 98 -10.98 12.29 17.74
C ASN A 98 -9.88 12.79 16.79
N LEU A 99 -9.90 12.36 15.51
CA LEU A 99 -8.92 12.77 14.52
C LEU A 99 -9.37 14.02 13.77
N ASP A 100 -8.48 14.99 13.67
CA ASP A 100 -8.64 16.17 12.84
C ASP A 100 -7.99 15.93 11.47
N SER A 101 -8.79 15.96 10.40
CA SER A 101 -8.32 15.74 9.03
C SER A 101 -7.27 16.75 8.56
N SER A 102 -7.13 17.89 9.24
CA SER A 102 -6.11 18.91 8.95
C SER A 102 -4.78 18.68 9.68
N THR A 103 -4.72 17.68 10.57
CA THR A 103 -3.55 17.37 11.40
C THR A 103 -2.87 16.09 10.89
N ALA A 104 -1.54 16.13 10.77
CA ALA A 104 -0.74 14.93 10.49
C ALA A 104 -0.54 14.12 11.79
N TYR A 105 -0.73 12.81 11.70
CA TYR A 105 -0.56 11.89 12.82
C TYR A 105 0.43 10.79 12.48
N LEU A 106 1.22 10.37 13.48
CA LEU A 106 1.99 9.14 13.44
C LEU A 106 1.17 8.03 14.09
N TYR A 107 0.64 7.11 13.28
CA TYR A 107 -0.09 5.95 13.77
C TYR A 107 0.87 4.84 14.19
N MET A 108 0.68 4.31 15.39
CA MET A 108 1.48 3.22 15.92
C MET A 108 0.59 2.00 16.18
N SER A 109 0.95 0.87 15.56
CA SER A 109 0.29 -0.41 15.77
C SER A 109 1.21 -1.40 16.47
N ASN A 110 0.65 -2.51 16.94
CA ASN A 110 1.43 -3.68 17.29
C ASN A 110 1.99 -4.36 16.01
N HIS A 111 2.78 -5.41 16.17
CA HIS A 111 3.55 -6.02 15.07
C HIS A 111 3.10 -7.46 14.78
N ARG A 112 1.78 -7.70 14.71
CA ARG A 112 1.29 -9.05 14.49
C ARG A 112 1.38 -9.42 13.01
N ASP A 113 1.12 -8.45 12.13
CA ASP A 113 1.29 -8.58 10.69
C ASP A 113 1.80 -7.26 10.07
N ILE A 114 3.00 -7.31 9.48
CA ILE A 114 3.70 -6.13 8.95
C ILE A 114 2.88 -5.39 7.89
N VAL A 115 2.08 -6.11 7.09
CA VAL A 115 1.36 -5.55 5.94
C VAL A 115 -0.10 -5.31 6.31
N LEU A 116 -0.76 -6.32 6.88
CA LEU A 116 -2.20 -6.27 7.13
C LEU A 116 -2.56 -5.30 8.26
N ASP A 117 -1.71 -5.12 9.27
CA ASP A 117 -1.99 -4.17 10.36
C ASP A 117 -2.14 -2.74 9.82
N CYS A 118 -1.24 -2.32 8.93
CA CYS A 118 -1.30 -1.01 8.26
C CYS A 118 -2.52 -0.90 7.35
N ALA A 119 -2.82 -1.95 6.58
CA ALA A 119 -3.96 -1.98 5.68
C ALA A 119 -5.30 -1.85 6.44
N LEU A 120 -5.46 -2.53 7.57
CA LEU A 120 -6.67 -2.41 8.39
C LEU A 120 -6.82 -1.03 9.04
N ILE A 121 -5.70 -0.36 9.36
CA ILE A 121 -5.74 1.05 9.78
C ILE A 121 -6.25 1.92 8.64
N ASP A 122 -5.72 1.75 7.42
CA ASP A 122 -6.21 2.49 6.23
C ASP A 122 -7.70 2.25 5.99
N LEU A 123 -8.20 1.02 6.19
CA LEU A 123 -9.62 0.74 6.07
C LEU A 123 -10.48 1.52 7.09
N ALA A 124 -10.01 1.62 8.33
CA ALA A 124 -10.69 2.41 9.37
C ALA A 124 -10.64 3.93 9.06
N LEU A 125 -9.50 4.41 8.56
CA LEU A 125 -9.32 5.81 8.16
C LEU A 125 -10.20 6.18 6.96
N ASP A 126 -10.26 5.32 5.94
CA ASP A 126 -11.11 5.51 4.76
C ASP A 126 -12.59 5.59 5.15
N GLY A 127 -13.05 4.65 5.99
CA GLY A 127 -14.43 4.65 6.51
C GLY A 127 -14.75 5.87 7.38
N GLY A 128 -13.75 6.55 7.92
CA GLY A 128 -13.86 7.82 8.64
C GLY A 128 -13.72 9.07 7.79
N GLY A 129 -13.49 8.95 6.48
CA GLY A 129 -13.21 10.08 5.60
C GLY A 129 -11.86 10.75 5.84
N GLN A 130 -10.92 10.06 6.47
CA GLN A 130 -9.58 10.57 6.78
C GLN A 130 -8.61 10.35 5.61
N MET A 131 -7.46 11.02 5.67
CA MET A 131 -6.32 10.68 4.81
C MET A 131 -5.75 9.32 5.20
N LEU A 132 -5.35 8.53 4.19
CA LEU A 132 -4.76 7.20 4.40
C LEU A 132 -3.28 7.33 4.76
N CYS A 133 -2.73 6.32 5.43
CA CYS A 133 -1.38 6.38 5.96
C CYS A 133 -0.33 6.25 4.85
N GLU A 134 0.81 6.91 5.05
CA GLU A 134 2.05 6.43 4.45
C GLU A 134 2.62 5.29 5.31
N MET A 135 2.93 4.15 4.70
CA MET A 135 3.26 2.91 5.41
C MET A 135 4.77 2.69 5.38
N ALA A 136 5.43 2.54 6.53
CA ALA A 136 6.88 2.31 6.56
C ALA A 136 7.25 0.81 6.60
N ILE A 137 8.08 0.34 5.65
CA ILE A 137 8.60 -1.04 5.61
C ILE A 137 10.12 -1.07 5.42
N GLY A 138 10.77 -2.13 5.90
CA GLY A 138 12.17 -2.38 5.61
C GLY A 138 12.44 -2.75 4.15
N ASP A 139 13.50 -2.19 3.57
CA ASP A 139 14.03 -2.54 2.23
C ASP A 139 14.28 -4.05 2.03
N ASN A 140 14.54 -4.78 3.12
CA ASN A 140 14.74 -6.22 3.13
C ASN A 140 13.53 -7.04 2.62
N LEU A 141 12.34 -6.43 2.57
CA LEU A 141 11.10 -7.05 2.08
C LEU A 141 10.81 -6.70 0.60
N LEU A 142 11.51 -5.71 0.04
CA LEU A 142 11.32 -5.22 -1.33
C LEU A 142 12.30 -5.90 -2.30
N LYS A 143 12.16 -7.22 -2.46
CA LYS A 143 13.12 -8.05 -3.22
C LYS A 143 12.95 -8.01 -4.73
N THR A 144 11.79 -7.57 -5.23
CA THR A 144 11.48 -7.49 -6.65
C THR A 144 11.01 -6.08 -7.01
N GLU A 145 11.22 -5.69 -8.26
CA GLU A 145 10.72 -4.40 -8.77
C GLU A 145 9.20 -4.32 -8.64
N PHE A 146 8.48 -5.39 -8.98
CA PHE A 146 7.03 -5.45 -8.83
C PHE A 146 6.56 -5.23 -7.37
N ALA A 147 7.22 -5.86 -6.40
CA ALA A 147 6.87 -5.65 -4.98
C ALA A 147 7.20 -4.22 -4.52
N THR A 148 8.29 -3.66 -5.02
CA THR A 148 8.69 -2.28 -4.74
C THR A 148 7.68 -1.29 -5.33
N ASP A 149 7.27 -1.52 -6.57
CA ASP A 149 6.31 -0.68 -7.28
C ASP A 149 4.96 -0.69 -6.57
N LEU A 150 4.41 -1.87 -6.27
CA LEU A 150 3.15 -1.95 -5.52
C LEU A 150 3.22 -1.26 -4.16
N PHE A 151 4.32 -1.47 -3.43
CA PHE A 151 4.48 -0.84 -2.12
C PHE A 151 4.54 0.69 -2.22
N LYS A 152 5.38 1.23 -3.12
CA LYS A 152 5.55 2.69 -3.27
C LYS A 152 4.36 3.37 -3.94
N LEU A 153 3.61 2.68 -4.79
CA LEU A 153 2.31 3.14 -5.31
C LEU A 153 1.25 3.21 -4.20
N ASN A 154 1.34 2.35 -3.19
CA ASN A 154 0.43 2.30 -2.05
C ASN A 154 0.87 3.18 -0.87
N GLY A 155 1.49 4.34 -1.13
CA GLY A 155 1.94 5.23 -0.05
C GLY A 155 3.15 4.68 0.74
N GLY A 156 3.91 3.76 0.18
CA GLY A 156 5.00 3.09 0.89
C GLY A 156 6.26 3.95 1.11
N VAL A 157 6.68 4.04 2.37
CA VAL A 157 7.95 4.63 2.83
C VAL A 157 8.97 3.53 3.11
N THR A 158 10.14 3.61 2.47
CA THR A 158 11.18 2.59 2.56
C THR A 158 12.20 2.92 3.65
N VAL A 159 12.29 2.05 4.65
CA VAL A 159 13.30 2.10 5.71
C VAL A 159 14.52 1.30 5.27
N LYS A 160 15.68 1.96 5.13
CA LYS A 160 16.94 1.32 4.75
C LYS A 160 17.50 0.49 5.91
N ARG A 161 17.36 -0.84 5.86
CA ARG A 161 17.78 -1.74 6.97
C ARG A 161 19.07 -2.48 6.69
N SER A 162 19.45 -2.60 5.43
CA SER A 162 20.58 -3.43 4.97
C SER A 162 21.92 -2.70 4.96
N LEU A 163 22.00 -1.52 5.59
CA LEU A 163 23.19 -0.66 5.61
C LEU A 163 24.11 -0.94 6.81
N PRO A 164 25.41 -0.62 6.71
CA PRO A 164 26.32 -0.58 7.85
C PRO A 164 25.82 0.35 8.97
N MET A 165 26.19 0.06 10.22
CA MET A 165 25.68 0.76 11.42
C MET A 165 25.73 2.30 11.34
N ARG A 166 26.85 2.86 10.86
CA ARG A 166 27.00 4.33 10.74
C ARG A 166 26.02 4.92 9.72
N GLU A 167 25.90 4.29 8.56
CA GLU A 167 24.98 4.72 7.50
C GLU A 167 23.53 4.55 7.96
N LYS A 168 23.21 3.45 8.62
CA LYS A 168 21.88 3.22 9.20
C LYS A 168 21.47 4.29 10.21
N TYR A 169 22.39 4.77 11.03
CA TYR A 169 22.13 5.90 11.93
C TYR A 169 21.80 7.18 11.16
N LEU A 170 22.61 7.52 10.15
CA LEU A 170 22.37 8.69 9.30
C LEU A 170 21.03 8.59 8.55
N GLU A 171 20.72 7.42 8.00
CA GLU A 171 19.42 7.17 7.35
C GLU A 171 18.25 7.21 8.34
N SER A 172 18.44 6.82 9.60
CA SER A 172 17.39 6.95 10.62
C SER A 172 17.07 8.41 10.94
N LEU A 173 18.11 9.27 11.01
CA LEU A 173 17.92 10.72 11.16
C LEU A 173 17.25 11.34 9.92
N ARG A 174 17.65 10.89 8.73
CA ARG A 174 17.04 11.31 7.46
C ARG A 174 15.57 10.90 7.39
N LEU A 175 15.24 9.65 7.71
CA LEU A 175 13.86 9.16 7.76
C LEU A 175 13.03 9.95 8.80
N SER A 176 13.58 10.19 9.99
CA SER A 176 12.92 11.01 11.00
C SER A 176 12.73 12.47 10.59
N SER A 177 13.49 12.97 9.62
CA SER A 177 13.32 14.32 9.09
C SER A 177 12.28 14.38 7.97
N TYR A 178 11.95 13.23 7.37
CA TYR A 178 10.89 13.07 6.37
C TYR A 178 9.52 12.94 7.03
N LEU A 179 9.44 12.13 8.09
CA LEU A 179 8.24 11.93 8.93
C LEU A 179 7.91 13.18 9.75
#